data_AF-A0A2D9Z4B0-F1
#
_entry.id   AF-A0A2D9Z4B0-F1
#
_cell.length_a   1.000
_cell.length_b   1.000
_cell.length_c   1.000
_cell.angle_alpha   90.00
_cell.angle_beta   90.00
_cell.angle_gamma   90.00
#
_symmetry.space_group_name_H-M   'P 1'
#
loop_
_entity.id
_entity.type
_entity.pdbx_description
1 polymer ?
#
loop_
_entity_poly.entity_id
_entity_poly.type
_entity_poly.pdbx_seq_one_letter_code
_entity_poly.pdbx_strand_id
1 'polypeptide(L)'
;MSNPYSPPENSSGLSDSKINNTQPVLELWNPEAAACWSLVFTPIFGSLIISKNWRRIGNVEEAAYAKNWVYISLIAVLGLIVFPFASLIGSVGQFLPIAFLLLWYFSSVKRQAKYLKNELVVYQKKGWLRPLAISSPILFAGFLLTTISIPVNLPNDLAYPGLEDKVKELVNQIIQEQFKQTTTCTDMEIERIAEGRFYGTATLNDGSKFNVNVTQMSTQILVELSPDARQLFFEKAICTTAVELVNKIRLKSLQLDPLCISVQDLEKLNETNYHAVAVMSDQTELPISIDVDGVQMFVQIVESE
;
A
#
# COMPACT_ATOMS: atom_id res chain seq x y z
N MET A 1 28.30 -23.45 -96.97
CA MET A 1 27.52 -23.32 -95.73
C MET A 1 28.36 -22.53 -94.76
N SER A 2 28.07 -21.24 -94.66
CA SER A 2 28.82 -20.24 -93.90
C SER A 2 27.93 -19.75 -92.76
N ASN A 3 28.50 -19.73 -91.56
CA ASN A 3 27.84 -19.43 -90.29
C ASN A 3 27.02 -18.11 -90.34
N PRO A 4 25.71 -18.13 -90.07
CA PRO A 4 24.86 -16.93 -90.04
C PRO A 4 25.03 -16.08 -88.77
N TYR A 5 25.94 -16.42 -87.86
CA TYR A 5 26.22 -15.67 -86.64
C TYR A 5 27.67 -15.17 -86.56
N SER A 6 27.98 -14.16 -87.39
CA SER A 6 29.16 -13.30 -87.20
C SER A 6 28.72 -11.82 -87.23
N PRO A 7 28.78 -11.08 -86.12
CA PRO A 7 28.51 -9.64 -86.10
C PRO A 7 29.62 -8.85 -86.82
N PRO A 8 29.30 -7.78 -87.57
CA PRO A 8 30.30 -6.84 -88.07
C PRO A 8 30.77 -5.87 -86.98
N GLU A 9 32.07 -5.56 -87.01
CA GLU A 9 32.76 -4.58 -86.18
C GLU A 9 32.49 -3.12 -86.60
N ASN A 10 32.38 -2.26 -85.59
CA ASN A 10 32.81 -0.85 -85.52
C ASN A 10 31.85 0.30 -85.90
N SER A 11 31.52 1.14 -84.91
CA SER A 11 31.63 2.61 -85.02
C SER A 11 31.70 3.25 -83.63
N SER A 12 32.90 3.69 -83.27
CA SER A 12 33.24 4.67 -82.25
C SER A 12 32.26 5.85 -82.12
N GLY A 13 31.94 6.28 -80.90
CA GLY A 13 31.52 7.67 -80.67
C GLY A 13 30.63 7.94 -79.47
N LEU A 14 31.25 8.55 -78.45
CA LEU A 14 30.71 9.58 -77.55
C LEU A 14 30.03 9.20 -76.23
N SER A 15 30.73 9.65 -75.18
CA SER A 15 30.28 10.27 -73.93
C SER A 15 29.66 9.39 -72.85
N ASP A 16 30.52 9.06 -71.87
CA ASP A 16 30.35 9.46 -70.47
C ASP A 16 29.02 10.15 -70.13
N SER A 17 28.12 9.39 -69.50
CA SER A 17 27.60 9.82 -68.21
C SER A 17 27.13 8.60 -67.43
N LYS A 18 28.09 8.05 -66.69
CA LYS A 18 27.83 7.43 -65.41
C LYS A 18 27.05 8.47 -64.59
N ILE A 19 25.72 8.43 -64.62
CA ILE A 19 24.91 9.16 -63.64
C ILE A 19 25.15 8.44 -62.32
N ASN A 20 26.28 8.82 -61.70
CA ASN A 20 26.55 8.66 -60.30
C ASN A 20 25.47 9.47 -59.55
N ASN A 21 24.29 8.90 -59.39
CA ASN A 21 23.37 9.30 -58.32
C ASN A 21 23.94 8.75 -57.01
N THR A 22 25.09 9.30 -56.60
CA THR A 22 25.70 9.09 -55.29
C THR A 22 24.99 9.95 -54.26
N GLN A 23 23.66 9.86 -54.20
CA GLN A 23 22.92 10.29 -53.01
C GLN A 23 23.12 9.17 -52.00
N PRO A 24 23.78 9.40 -50.84
CA PRO A 24 23.96 8.36 -49.85
C PRO A 24 22.58 7.82 -49.45
N VAL A 25 22.38 6.51 -49.61
CA VAL A 25 21.11 5.88 -49.28
C VAL A 25 20.82 6.18 -47.81
N LEU A 26 19.71 6.88 -47.57
CA LEU A 26 19.38 7.36 -46.24
C LEU A 26 19.09 6.15 -45.33
N GLU A 27 19.91 5.96 -44.30
CA GLU A 27 19.74 4.85 -43.36
C GLU A 27 19.04 5.32 -42.07
N LEU A 28 17.78 4.89 -41.90
CA LEU A 28 16.94 5.27 -40.76
C LEU A 28 16.46 4.05 -39.99
N TRP A 29 16.19 4.23 -38.70
CA TRP A 29 15.44 3.25 -37.93
C TRP A 29 13.95 3.40 -38.22
N ASN A 30 13.22 2.29 -38.27
CA ASN A 30 11.77 2.34 -38.47
C ASN A 30 11.10 3.06 -37.27
N PRO A 31 10.36 4.16 -37.47
CA PRO A 31 9.73 4.92 -36.39
C PRO A 31 8.66 4.12 -35.63
N GLU A 32 7.91 3.25 -36.31
CA GLU A 32 6.89 2.41 -35.66
C GLU A 32 7.55 1.35 -34.78
N ALA A 33 8.65 0.75 -35.24
CA ALA A 33 9.44 -0.15 -34.41
C ALA A 33 10.07 0.58 -33.21
N ALA A 34 10.46 1.85 -33.36
CA ALA A 34 10.94 2.67 -32.26
C ALA A 34 9.86 2.84 -31.17
N ALA A 35 8.59 2.98 -31.55
CA ALA A 35 7.47 3.04 -30.61
C ALA A 35 7.27 1.73 -29.85
N CYS A 36 7.34 0.58 -30.54
CA CYS A 36 7.26 -0.73 -29.88
C CYS A 36 8.39 -0.91 -28.86
N TRP A 37 9.63 -0.56 -29.23
CA TRP A 37 10.75 -0.61 -28.31
C TRP A 37 10.60 0.37 -27.15
N SER A 38 9.94 1.52 -27.34
CA SER A 38 9.65 2.46 -26.26
C SER A 38 8.68 1.95 -25.20
N LEU A 39 7.90 0.90 -25.46
CA LEU A 39 7.08 0.23 -24.44
C LEU A 39 7.95 -0.57 -23.46
N VAL A 40 9.04 -1.15 -23.96
CA VAL A 40 9.99 -1.93 -23.16
C VAL A 40 11.00 -1.01 -22.47
N PHE A 41 11.49 -0.02 -23.20
CA PHE A 41 12.46 0.94 -22.70
C PHE A 41 11.77 2.10 -22.00
N THR A 42 11.52 3.18 -22.73
CA THR A 42 10.72 4.36 -22.34
C THR A 42 10.54 5.23 -23.59
N PRO A 43 9.67 6.25 -23.54
CA PRO A 43 9.65 7.34 -24.53
C PRO A 43 10.98 8.07 -24.71
N ILE A 44 11.89 8.05 -23.72
CA ILE A 44 13.24 8.62 -23.82
C ILE A 44 14.01 7.94 -24.96
N PHE A 45 14.00 6.60 -24.98
CA PHE A 45 14.64 5.81 -26.03
C PHE A 45 14.09 6.15 -27.42
N GLY A 46 12.76 6.09 -27.57
CA GLY A 46 12.10 6.37 -28.83
C GLY A 46 12.40 7.78 -29.32
N SER A 47 12.31 8.78 -28.44
CA SER A 47 12.60 10.18 -28.76
C SER A 47 14.04 10.38 -29.26
N LEU A 48 15.02 9.67 -28.68
CA LEU A 48 16.41 9.69 -29.15
C LEU A 48 16.55 9.09 -30.56
N ILE A 49 15.84 8.00 -30.85
CA ILE A 49 15.84 7.38 -32.18
C ILE A 49 15.16 8.30 -33.21
N ILE A 50 13.99 8.85 -32.89
CA ILE A 50 13.24 9.77 -33.75
C ILE A 50 14.06 11.04 -34.04
N SER A 51 14.70 11.63 -33.01
CA SER A 51 15.58 12.80 -33.17
C SER A 51 16.79 12.50 -34.07
N LYS A 52 17.45 11.33 -33.88
CA LYS A 52 18.55 10.91 -34.75
C LYS A 52 18.10 10.68 -36.19
N ASN A 53 16.92 10.11 -36.40
CA ASN A 53 16.35 9.93 -37.73
C ASN A 53 16.13 11.28 -38.41
N TRP A 54 15.47 12.25 -37.75
CA TRP A 54 15.26 13.60 -38.29
C TRP A 54 16.56 14.32 -38.62
N ARG A 55 17.57 14.18 -37.76
CA ARG A 55 18.89 14.76 -38.01
C ARG A 55 19.59 14.16 -39.22
N ARG A 56 19.34 12.88 -39.54
CA ARG A 56 19.85 12.26 -40.78
C ARG A 56 19.07 12.68 -42.02
N ILE A 57 17.77 12.91 -41.88
CA ILE A 57 16.94 13.50 -42.95
C ILE A 57 17.39 14.94 -43.25
N GLY A 58 18.05 15.61 -42.30
CA GLY A 58 18.51 17.00 -42.43
C GLY A 58 17.52 18.02 -41.87
N ASN A 59 16.38 17.56 -41.31
CA ASN A 59 15.41 18.44 -40.68
C ASN A 59 15.79 18.69 -39.21
N VAL A 60 16.52 19.79 -38.99
CA VAL A 60 17.06 20.15 -37.67
C VAL A 60 15.96 20.58 -36.69
N GLU A 61 14.90 21.23 -37.18
CA GLU A 61 13.77 21.67 -36.34
C GLU A 61 13.03 20.48 -35.75
N GLU A 62 12.66 19.50 -36.57
CA GLU A 62 12.00 18.28 -36.10
C GLU A 62 12.93 17.41 -35.24
N ALA A 63 14.24 17.44 -35.50
CA ALA A 63 15.22 16.79 -34.64
C ALA A 63 15.28 17.43 -33.25
N ALA A 64 15.20 18.76 -33.15
CA ALA A 64 15.14 19.49 -31.88
C ALA A 64 13.81 19.25 -31.16
N TYR A 65 12.68 19.26 -31.89
CA TYR A 65 11.37 18.94 -31.32
C TYR A 65 11.34 17.52 -30.72
N ALA A 66 11.85 16.52 -31.44
CA ALA A 66 11.97 15.16 -30.93
C ALA A 66 12.96 15.08 -29.74
N LYS A 67 14.00 15.92 -29.71
CA LYS A 67 14.92 16.02 -28.57
C LYS A 67 14.24 16.61 -27.34
N ASN A 68 13.32 17.56 -27.49
CA ASN A 68 12.54 18.10 -26.35
C ASN A 68 11.75 16.99 -25.64
N TRP A 69 11.21 16.04 -26.39
CA TRP A 69 10.54 14.87 -25.82
C TRP A 69 11.45 13.96 -24.99
N VAL A 70 12.77 13.95 -25.23
CA VAL A 70 13.74 13.29 -24.34
C VAL A 70 13.73 13.95 -22.96
N TYR A 71 13.82 15.28 -22.92
CA TYR A 71 13.84 16.04 -21.66
C TYR A 71 12.49 15.96 -20.92
N ILE A 72 11.37 16.09 -21.63
CA ILE A 72 10.03 15.95 -21.05
C ILE A 72 9.87 14.56 -20.44
N SER A 73 10.27 13.51 -21.16
CA SER A 73 10.19 12.14 -20.66
C SER A 73 11.14 11.88 -19.49
N LEU A 74 12.32 12.50 -19.48
CA LEU A 74 13.26 12.41 -18.36
C LEU A 74 12.68 13.07 -17.10
N ILE A 75 12.08 14.27 -17.24
CA ILE A 75 11.41 14.97 -16.13
C ILE A 75 10.23 14.13 -15.62
N ALA A 76 9.44 13.54 -16.52
CA ALA A 76 8.33 12.68 -16.13
C ALA A 76 8.80 11.46 -15.31
N VAL A 77 9.88 10.79 -15.76
CA VAL A 77 10.48 9.67 -15.02
C VAL A 77 11.03 10.12 -13.66
N LEU A 78 11.73 11.25 -13.59
CA LEU A 78 12.23 11.80 -12.32
C LEU A 78 11.08 12.18 -11.38
N GLY A 79 10.00 12.76 -11.90
CA GLY A 79 8.80 13.07 -11.13
C GLY A 79 8.15 11.83 -10.52
N LEU A 80 8.09 10.72 -11.27
CA LEU A 80 7.59 9.44 -10.78
C LEU A 80 8.48 8.82 -9.68
N ILE A 81 9.79 9.11 -9.68
CA ILE A 81 10.72 8.63 -8.65
C ILE A 81 10.63 9.49 -7.38
N VAL A 82 10.56 10.82 -7.53
CA VAL A 82 10.60 11.77 -6.40
C VAL A 82 9.25 11.89 -5.70
N PHE A 83 8.14 11.72 -6.44
CA PHE A 83 6.80 11.94 -5.91
C PHE A 83 5.95 10.67 -6.05
N PRO A 84 5.45 10.07 -4.96
CA PRO A 84 4.59 8.89 -5.03
C PRO A 84 3.19 9.31 -5.50
N PHE A 85 3.04 9.64 -6.78
CA PHE A 85 1.77 10.09 -7.37
C PHE A 85 0.60 9.12 -7.13
N ALA A 86 0.89 7.83 -6.92
CA ALA A 86 -0.10 6.81 -6.58
C ALA A 86 -0.86 7.10 -5.28
N SER A 87 -0.22 7.73 -4.28
CA SER A 87 -0.91 8.08 -3.02
C SER A 87 -1.74 9.37 -3.13
N LEU A 88 -1.40 10.28 -4.05
CA LEU A 88 -2.08 11.58 -4.19
C LEU A 88 -3.32 11.52 -5.10
N ILE A 89 -3.27 10.74 -6.19
CA ILE A 89 -4.31 10.73 -7.24
C ILE A 89 -5.14 9.43 -7.21
N GLY A 90 -4.87 8.56 -6.23
CA GLY A 90 -5.54 7.26 -6.07
C GLY A 90 -5.49 6.41 -7.33
N SER A 91 -6.55 5.66 -7.58
CA SER A 91 -6.67 4.72 -8.70
C SER A 91 -6.66 5.37 -10.09
N VAL A 92 -6.77 6.70 -10.19
CA VAL A 92 -6.69 7.41 -11.48
C VAL A 92 -5.23 7.57 -11.93
N GLY A 93 -4.28 7.65 -10.99
CA GLY A 93 -2.85 7.84 -11.27
C GLY A 93 -2.24 6.70 -12.10
N GLN A 94 -2.80 5.49 -12.04
CA GLN A 94 -2.30 4.32 -12.78
C GLN A 94 -2.40 4.47 -14.30
N PHE A 95 -3.30 5.31 -14.80
CA PHE A 95 -3.49 5.53 -16.25
C PHE A 95 -2.62 6.65 -16.81
N LEU A 96 -1.98 7.46 -15.95
CA LEU A 96 -1.17 8.61 -16.35
C LEU A 96 0.03 8.21 -17.24
N PRO A 97 0.78 7.12 -16.97
CA PRO A 97 1.87 6.68 -17.85
C PRO A 97 1.36 6.27 -19.24
N ILE A 98 0.19 5.64 -19.32
CA ILE A 98 -0.44 5.23 -20.58
C ILE A 98 -0.87 6.47 -21.38
N ALA A 99 -1.51 7.44 -20.73
CA ALA A 99 -1.88 8.70 -21.36
C ALA A 99 -0.66 9.47 -21.89
N PHE A 100 0.43 9.51 -21.12
CA PHE A 100 1.69 10.11 -21.53
C PHE A 100 2.32 9.40 -22.74
N LEU A 101 2.34 8.06 -22.75
CA LEU A 101 2.82 7.25 -23.87
C LEU A 101 2.05 7.55 -25.16
N LEU A 102 0.72 7.62 -25.07
CA LEU A 102 -0.14 7.94 -26.22
C LEU A 102 0.15 9.35 -26.74
N LEU A 103 0.22 10.33 -25.84
CA LEU A 103 0.53 11.71 -26.21
C LEU A 103 1.87 11.80 -26.95
N TRP A 104 2.91 11.20 -26.39
CA TRP A 104 4.23 11.15 -27.03
C TRP A 104 4.19 10.46 -28.41
N TYR A 105 3.50 9.32 -28.52
CA TYR A 105 3.39 8.57 -29.77
C TYR A 105 2.77 9.41 -30.89
N PHE A 106 1.65 10.08 -30.61
CA PHE A 106 0.98 10.94 -31.60
C PHE A 106 1.79 12.20 -31.91
N SER A 107 2.44 12.80 -30.91
CA SER A 107 3.21 14.03 -31.08
C SER A 107 4.55 13.82 -31.76
N SER A 108 5.21 12.67 -31.62
CA SER A 108 6.57 12.46 -32.14
C SER A 108 6.64 11.38 -33.23
N VAL A 109 6.22 10.16 -32.91
CA VAL A 109 6.38 9.00 -33.80
C VAL A 109 5.50 9.12 -35.05
N LYS A 110 4.21 9.42 -34.87
CA LYS A 110 3.26 9.59 -35.98
C LYS A 110 3.67 10.69 -36.95
N ARG A 111 4.28 11.78 -36.46
CA ARG A 111 4.77 12.87 -37.32
C ARG A 111 5.88 12.39 -38.26
N GLN A 112 6.88 11.67 -37.74
CA GLN A 112 7.95 11.12 -38.57
C GLN A 112 7.43 10.05 -39.56
N ALA A 113 6.55 9.15 -39.12
CA ALA A 113 5.96 8.13 -40.00
C ALA A 113 5.15 8.76 -41.14
N LYS A 114 4.35 9.80 -40.84
CA LYS A 114 3.59 10.56 -41.85
C LYS A 114 4.51 11.26 -42.83
N TYR A 115 5.60 11.89 -42.36
CA TYR A 115 6.57 12.55 -43.23
C TYR A 115 7.23 11.58 -44.21
N LEU A 116 7.74 10.44 -43.73
CA LEU A 116 8.37 9.44 -44.59
C LEU A 116 7.42 8.88 -45.66
N LYS A 117 6.13 8.73 -45.30
CA LYS A 117 5.10 8.27 -46.24
C LYS A 117 4.74 9.34 -47.27
N ASN A 118 4.58 10.60 -46.84
CA ASN A 118 4.14 11.70 -47.70
C ASN A 118 5.23 12.15 -48.68
N GLU A 119 6.48 12.23 -48.20
CA GLU A 119 7.63 12.67 -49.00
C GLU A 119 8.24 11.54 -49.83
N LEU A 120 7.62 10.34 -49.83
CA LEU A 120 8.08 9.13 -50.53
C LEU A 120 9.57 8.83 -50.29
N VAL A 121 10.06 9.10 -49.07
CA VAL A 121 11.48 8.94 -48.73
C VAL A 121 11.82 7.46 -48.70
N VAL A 122 12.56 7.02 -49.71
CA VAL A 122 13.11 5.66 -49.76
C VAL A 122 14.33 5.60 -48.85
N TYR A 123 14.26 4.78 -47.81
CA TYR A 123 15.34 4.62 -46.83
C TYR A 123 15.66 3.14 -46.58
N GLN A 124 16.91 2.85 -46.25
CA GLN A 124 17.31 1.54 -45.78
C GLN A 124 17.13 1.43 -44.26
N LYS A 125 16.51 0.33 -43.82
CA LYS A 125 16.22 0.10 -42.41
C LYS A 125 17.50 -0.26 -41.66
N LYS A 126 17.87 0.55 -40.67
CA LYS A 126 18.98 0.24 -39.78
C LYS A 126 18.66 -0.93 -38.85
N GLY A 127 19.69 -1.74 -38.59
CA GLY A 127 19.65 -2.77 -37.56
C GLY A 127 19.45 -2.19 -36.15
N TRP A 128 18.80 -2.99 -35.30
CA TRP A 128 18.46 -2.63 -33.92
C TRP A 128 19.47 -3.11 -32.88
N LEU A 129 20.43 -3.96 -33.27
CA LEU A 129 21.33 -4.61 -32.33
C LEU A 129 22.12 -3.60 -31.48
N ARG A 130 22.70 -2.57 -32.12
CA ARG A 130 23.47 -1.52 -31.41
C ARG A 130 22.62 -0.71 -30.43
N PRO A 131 21.48 -0.11 -30.81
CA PRO A 131 20.67 0.65 -29.86
C PRO A 131 20.12 -0.21 -28.72
N LEU A 132 19.69 -1.44 -28.99
CA LEU A 132 19.17 -2.33 -27.95
C LEU A 132 20.26 -2.79 -26.97
N ALA A 133 21.46 -3.11 -27.46
CA ALA A 133 22.58 -3.51 -26.61
C ALA A 133 23.01 -2.40 -25.64
N ILE A 134 22.96 -1.13 -26.06
CA ILE A 134 23.29 0.03 -25.19
C ILE A 134 22.18 0.29 -24.18
N SER A 135 20.92 0.11 -24.57
CA SER A 135 19.79 0.43 -23.71
C SER A 135 19.47 -0.68 -22.70
N SER A 136 19.80 -1.95 -22.99
CA SER A 136 19.52 -3.09 -22.11
C SER A 136 20.15 -2.97 -20.71
N PRO A 137 21.44 -2.58 -20.54
CA PRO A 137 22.02 -2.36 -19.21
C PRO A 137 21.35 -1.22 -18.44
N ILE A 138 20.86 -0.19 -19.14
CA ILE A 138 20.18 0.96 -18.53
C ILE A 138 18.81 0.55 -17.98
N LEU A 139 18.06 -0.29 -18.72
CA LEU A 139 16.84 -0.86 -18.17
C LEU A 139 17.10 -1.78 -17.00
N PHE A 140 18.13 -2.62 -17.10
CA PHE A 140 18.46 -3.54 -16.02
C PHE A 140 18.85 -2.78 -14.75
N ALA A 141 19.67 -1.72 -14.87
CA ALA A 141 20.02 -0.85 -13.76
C ALA A 141 18.80 -0.08 -13.22
N GLY A 142 17.91 0.42 -14.09
CA GLY A 142 16.67 1.09 -13.69
C GLY A 142 15.71 0.15 -12.95
N PHE A 143 15.53 -1.07 -13.45
CA PHE A 143 14.76 -2.13 -12.81
C PHE A 143 15.37 -2.52 -11.46
N LEU A 144 16.70 -2.65 -11.38
CA LEU A 144 17.38 -2.86 -10.11
C LEU A 144 17.13 -1.69 -9.14
N LEU A 145 17.21 -0.44 -9.57
CA LEU A 145 16.93 0.73 -8.72
C LEU A 145 15.47 0.82 -8.27
N THR A 146 14.49 0.36 -9.07
CA THR A 146 13.09 0.28 -8.64
C THR A 146 12.82 -0.92 -7.73
N THR A 147 13.54 -2.04 -7.90
CA THR A 147 13.47 -3.20 -6.96
C THR A 147 14.30 -2.98 -5.68
N ILE A 148 15.30 -2.08 -5.72
CA ILE A 148 16.05 -1.52 -4.59
C ILE A 148 15.45 -0.15 -4.19
N SER A 149 14.20 0.13 -4.61
CA SER A 149 13.31 0.71 -3.62
C SER A 149 13.18 -0.38 -2.58
N ILE A 150 14.12 -0.38 -1.62
CA ILE A 150 13.89 -0.95 -0.29
C ILE A 150 12.44 -0.54 -0.05
N PRO A 151 11.49 -1.47 0.22
CA PRO A 151 10.30 -1.01 0.89
C PRO A 151 10.88 -0.26 2.05
N VAL A 152 10.81 1.07 2.01
CA VAL A 152 11.01 1.83 3.22
C VAL A 152 9.82 1.30 3.99
N ASN A 153 10.05 0.22 4.73
CA ASN A 153 9.64 0.11 6.09
C ASN A 153 10.13 1.42 6.67
N LEU A 154 9.35 2.48 6.39
CA LEU A 154 9.09 3.47 7.38
C LEU A 154 8.86 2.59 8.61
N PRO A 155 9.53 2.87 9.74
CA PRO A 155 9.13 2.22 10.96
C PRO A 155 7.60 2.21 10.95
N ASN A 156 7.00 1.04 11.20
CA ASN A 156 5.54 0.83 11.17
C ASN A 156 4.77 1.84 12.04
N ASP A 157 5.52 2.68 12.74
CA ASP A 157 5.25 3.88 13.49
C ASP A 157 4.80 5.11 12.67
N LEU A 158 3.99 4.90 11.63
CA LEU A 158 2.96 5.90 11.32
C LEU A 158 1.64 5.40 11.90
N ALA A 159 1.66 5.12 13.21
CA ALA A 159 0.51 5.44 14.03
C ALA A 159 0.18 6.91 13.72
N TYR A 160 -1.07 7.17 13.32
CA TYR A 160 -1.56 8.54 13.22
C TYR A 160 -1.18 9.24 14.54
N PRO A 161 -0.47 10.38 14.54
CA PRO A 161 -0.19 11.07 15.79
C PRO A 161 -1.53 11.36 16.49
N GLY A 162 -1.73 10.76 17.67
CA GLY A 162 -2.98 10.82 18.44
C GLY A 162 -4.04 9.75 18.14
N LEU A 163 -3.74 8.68 17.38
CA LEU A 163 -4.63 7.53 17.26
C LEU A 163 -4.77 6.81 18.60
N GLU A 164 -3.66 6.60 19.30
CA GLU A 164 -3.63 6.00 20.64
C GLU A 164 -4.51 6.79 21.62
N ASP A 165 -4.39 8.12 21.63
CA ASP A 165 -5.20 8.98 22.48
C ASP A 165 -6.70 8.84 22.20
N LYS A 166 -7.09 8.82 20.92
CA LYS A 166 -8.49 8.65 20.51
C LYS A 166 -9.04 7.26 20.82
N VAL A 167 -8.25 6.21 20.58
CA VAL A 167 -8.66 4.83 20.87
C VAL A 167 -8.75 4.63 22.38
N LYS A 168 -7.81 5.19 23.16
CA LYS A 168 -7.85 5.19 24.62
C LYS A 168 -9.09 5.89 25.18
N GLU A 169 -9.47 7.03 24.61
CA GLU A 169 -10.72 7.72 24.96
C GLU A 169 -11.95 6.84 24.67
N LEU A 170 -12.03 6.25 23.47
CA LEU A 170 -13.13 5.35 23.09
C LEU A 170 -13.20 4.10 23.96
N VAL A 171 -12.05 3.51 24.30
CA VAL A 171 -11.98 2.34 25.20
C VAL A 171 -12.48 2.72 26.59
N ASN A 172 -12.09 3.88 27.14
CA ASN A 172 -12.62 4.36 28.41
C ASN A 172 -14.13 4.59 28.37
N GLN A 173 -14.66 5.16 27.28
CA GLN A 173 -16.11 5.32 27.09
C GLN A 173 -16.82 3.96 27.07
N ILE A 174 -16.30 2.97 26.33
CA ILE A 174 -16.87 1.62 26.27
C ILE A 174 -16.90 0.98 27.68
N ILE A 175 -15.79 1.06 28.43
CA ILE A 175 -15.68 0.49 29.78
C ILE A 175 -16.70 1.11 30.73
N GLN A 176 -16.86 2.43 30.70
CA GLN A 176 -17.75 3.15 31.60
C GLN A 176 -19.23 3.02 31.20
N GLU A 177 -19.55 3.18 29.91
CA GLU A 177 -20.94 3.20 29.45
C GLU A 177 -21.53 1.80 29.27
N GLN A 178 -20.78 0.86 28.68
CA GLN A 178 -21.28 -0.47 28.39
C GLN A 178 -21.14 -1.42 29.58
N PHE A 179 -20.00 -1.38 30.27
CA PHE A 179 -19.70 -2.32 31.35
C PHE A 179 -19.89 -1.73 32.75
N LYS A 180 -20.18 -0.41 32.86
CA LYS A 180 -20.37 0.31 34.13
C LYS A 180 -19.19 0.14 35.10
N GLN A 181 -17.99 -0.01 34.57
CA GLN A 181 -16.78 -0.18 35.35
C GLN A 181 -16.10 1.17 35.62
N THR A 182 -15.43 1.30 36.76
CA THR A 182 -14.72 2.52 37.18
C THR A 182 -13.25 2.51 36.79
N THR A 183 -12.73 1.36 36.33
CA THR A 183 -11.35 1.21 35.84
C THR A 183 -11.13 2.01 34.56
N THR A 184 -9.95 2.61 34.44
CA THR A 184 -9.56 3.40 33.27
C THR A 184 -8.33 2.82 32.61
N CYS A 185 -8.29 2.90 31.28
CA CYS A 185 -7.13 2.59 30.46
C CYS A 185 -6.06 3.65 30.69
N THR A 186 -4.94 3.25 31.32
CA THR A 186 -3.81 4.13 31.65
C THR A 186 -2.79 4.16 30.53
N ASP A 187 -2.62 3.04 29.82
CA ASP A 187 -1.64 2.87 28.76
C ASP A 187 -2.22 2.02 27.63
N MET A 188 -1.75 2.26 26.41
CA MET A 188 -2.24 1.57 25.22
C MET A 188 -1.14 1.49 24.16
N GLU A 189 -0.78 0.27 23.79
CA GLU A 189 0.18 0.00 22.71
C GLU A 189 -0.59 -0.43 21.47
N ILE A 190 -0.39 0.22 20.32
CA ILE A 190 -1.09 -0.13 19.07
C ILE A 190 -0.09 -0.55 17.98
N GLU A 191 -0.33 -1.72 17.41
CA GLU A 191 0.41 -2.28 16.28
C GLU A 191 -0.46 -2.34 15.03
N ARG A 192 0.11 -2.01 13.87
CA ARG A 192 -0.60 -2.10 12.59
C ARG A 192 -0.55 -3.52 12.04
N ILE A 193 -1.72 -4.11 11.77
CA ILE A 193 -1.83 -5.44 11.15
C ILE A 193 -1.96 -5.34 9.63
N ALA A 194 -2.80 -4.42 9.16
CA ALA A 194 -3.08 -4.21 7.74
C ALA A 194 -3.51 -2.76 7.48
N GLU A 195 -3.73 -2.40 6.21
CA GLU A 195 -4.24 -1.09 5.86
C GLU A 195 -5.60 -0.84 6.55
N GLY A 196 -5.66 0.20 7.39
CA GLY A 196 -6.84 0.53 8.18
C GLY A 196 -7.18 -0.46 9.31
N ARG A 197 -6.35 -1.47 9.61
CA ARG A 197 -6.59 -2.41 10.72
C ARG A 197 -5.41 -2.47 11.67
N PHE A 198 -5.69 -2.28 12.94
CA PHE A 198 -4.72 -2.22 14.02
C PHE A 198 -5.11 -3.17 15.15
N TYR A 199 -4.12 -3.63 15.88
CA TYR A 199 -4.22 -4.43 17.08
C TYR A 199 -3.67 -3.61 18.24
N GLY A 200 -4.40 -3.54 19.34
CA GLY A 200 -3.96 -2.79 20.52
C GLY A 200 -3.94 -3.66 21.76
N THR A 201 -2.98 -3.42 22.64
CA THR A 201 -2.99 -3.95 24.01
C THR A 201 -3.27 -2.79 24.96
N ALA A 202 -4.43 -2.83 25.63
CA ALA A 202 -4.83 -1.84 26.62
C ALA A 202 -4.40 -2.31 28.01
N THR A 203 -3.82 -1.41 28.80
CA THR A 203 -3.49 -1.65 30.21
C THR A 203 -4.37 -0.77 31.09
N LEU A 204 -5.04 -1.38 32.07
CA LEU A 204 -5.88 -0.69 33.05
C LEU A 204 -5.07 -0.19 34.24
N ASN A 205 -5.66 0.72 35.02
CA ASN A 205 -5.10 1.24 36.27
C ASN A 205 -4.85 0.17 37.36
N ASP A 206 -5.55 -0.96 37.30
CA ASP A 206 -5.33 -2.11 38.19
C ASP A 206 -4.28 -3.10 37.68
N GLY A 207 -3.63 -2.80 36.55
CA GLY A 207 -2.61 -3.64 35.90
C GLY A 207 -3.16 -4.72 34.98
N SER A 208 -4.48 -4.91 34.90
CA SER A 208 -5.08 -5.87 33.96
C SER A 208 -4.82 -5.43 32.51
N LYS A 209 -4.55 -6.40 31.63
CA LYS A 209 -4.31 -6.16 30.21
C LYS A 209 -5.32 -6.90 29.36
N PHE A 210 -5.75 -6.28 28.28
CA PHE A 210 -6.63 -6.93 27.30
C PHE A 210 -6.40 -6.41 25.89
N ASN A 211 -6.78 -7.23 24.92
CA ASN A 211 -6.55 -6.96 23.52
C ASN A 211 -7.76 -6.24 22.89
N VAL A 212 -7.47 -5.36 21.94
CA VAL A 212 -8.44 -4.51 21.25
C VAL A 212 -8.15 -4.54 19.76
N ASN A 213 -9.19 -4.78 18.95
CA ASN A 213 -9.10 -4.64 17.50
C ASN A 213 -9.60 -3.26 17.10
N VAL A 214 -8.84 -2.55 16.29
CA VAL A 214 -9.20 -1.21 15.82
C VAL A 214 -9.27 -1.22 14.30
N THR A 215 -10.43 -0.88 13.75
CA THR A 215 -10.63 -0.74 12.31
C THR A 215 -10.92 0.72 11.98
N GLN A 216 -10.04 1.33 11.20
CA GLN A 216 -10.18 2.68 10.70
C GLN A 216 -10.87 2.67 9.33
N MET A 217 -12.00 3.34 9.26
CA MET A 217 -12.71 3.66 8.02
C MET A 217 -12.37 5.10 7.58
N SER A 218 -12.84 5.52 6.41
CA SER A 218 -12.54 6.84 5.84
C SER A 218 -12.92 8.02 6.75
N THR A 219 -13.92 7.86 7.63
CA THR A 219 -14.42 8.93 8.52
C THR A 219 -14.67 8.49 9.96
N GLN A 220 -14.49 7.20 10.28
CA GLN A 220 -14.87 6.62 11.58
C GLN A 220 -13.81 5.62 12.05
N ILE A 221 -13.74 5.43 13.37
CA ILE A 221 -12.91 4.42 14.01
C ILE A 221 -13.86 3.45 14.70
N LEU A 222 -13.77 2.18 14.34
CA LEU A 222 -14.46 1.09 15.02
C LEU A 222 -13.47 0.43 15.99
N VAL A 223 -13.85 0.38 17.26
CA VAL A 223 -13.06 -0.28 18.31
C VAL A 223 -13.84 -1.49 18.79
N GLU A 224 -13.25 -2.67 18.68
CA GLU A 224 -13.84 -3.93 19.10
C GLU A 224 -12.98 -4.57 20.20
N LEU A 225 -13.62 -4.86 21.33
CA LEU A 225 -12.99 -5.60 22.42
C LEU A 225 -12.85 -7.08 22.06
N SER A 226 -11.69 -7.66 22.35
CA SER A 226 -11.48 -9.10 22.23
C SER A 226 -12.47 -9.90 23.09
N PRO A 227 -12.74 -11.19 22.75
CA PRO A 227 -13.54 -12.06 23.62
C PRO A 227 -13.03 -12.11 25.06
N ASP A 228 -11.70 -12.16 25.23
CA ASP A 228 -11.04 -12.20 26.54
C ASP A 228 -11.31 -10.93 27.36
N ALA A 229 -11.33 -9.76 26.70
CA ALA A 229 -11.68 -8.50 27.34
C ALA A 229 -13.13 -8.51 27.85
N ARG A 230 -14.07 -9.04 27.07
CA ARG A 230 -15.47 -9.15 27.48
C ARG A 230 -15.63 -10.07 28.69
N GLN A 231 -14.90 -11.18 28.72
CA GLN A 231 -14.89 -12.07 29.87
C GLN A 231 -14.31 -11.38 31.11
N LEU A 232 -13.18 -10.67 30.98
CA LEU A 232 -12.56 -9.92 32.07
C LEU A 232 -13.53 -8.90 32.70
N PHE A 233 -14.22 -8.10 31.87
CA PHE A 233 -15.18 -7.12 32.37
C PHE A 233 -16.44 -7.77 32.96
N PHE A 234 -16.85 -8.93 32.45
CA PHE A 234 -17.93 -9.71 33.04
C PHE A 234 -17.56 -10.21 34.45
N GLU A 235 -16.36 -10.78 34.63
CA GLU A 235 -15.86 -11.22 35.94
C GLU A 235 -15.75 -10.05 36.93
N LYS A 236 -15.27 -8.88 36.49
CA LYS A 236 -15.25 -7.67 37.34
C LYS A 236 -16.66 -7.24 37.76
N ALA A 237 -17.63 -7.27 36.83
CA ALA A 237 -19.02 -6.96 37.13
C ALA A 237 -19.63 -7.96 38.14
N ILE A 238 -19.25 -9.24 38.08
CA ILE A 238 -19.62 -10.25 39.08
C ILE A 238 -19.11 -9.83 40.45
N CYS A 239 -17.81 -9.54 40.58
CA CYS A 239 -17.22 -9.16 41.87
C CYS A 239 -17.87 -7.90 42.46
N THR A 240 -18.07 -6.84 41.67
CA THR A 240 -18.72 -5.60 42.14
C THR A 240 -20.15 -5.86 42.62
N THR A 241 -20.93 -6.62 41.85
CA THR A 241 -22.31 -6.96 42.23
C THR A 241 -22.35 -7.86 43.47
N ALA A 242 -21.41 -8.80 43.58
CA ALA A 242 -21.29 -9.67 44.73
C ALA A 242 -20.99 -8.90 46.01
N VAL A 243 -20.10 -7.91 45.99
CA VAL A 243 -19.84 -7.01 47.14
C VAL A 243 -21.14 -6.35 47.62
N GLU A 244 -21.92 -5.78 46.70
CA GLU A 244 -23.21 -5.14 47.03
C GLU A 244 -24.21 -6.14 47.64
N LEU A 245 -24.29 -7.35 47.08
CA LEU A 245 -25.19 -8.39 47.56
C LEU A 245 -24.77 -8.94 48.92
N VAL A 246 -23.48 -9.19 49.17
CA VAL A 246 -22.96 -9.61 50.48
C VAL A 246 -23.28 -8.57 51.54
N ASN A 247 -23.02 -7.29 51.26
CA ASN A 247 -23.37 -6.20 52.17
C ASN A 247 -24.89 -6.14 52.42
N LYS A 248 -25.72 -6.35 51.40
CA LYS A 248 -27.18 -6.40 51.54
C LYS A 248 -27.66 -7.60 52.38
N ILE A 249 -27.04 -8.77 52.24
CA ILE A 249 -27.34 -9.97 53.04
C ILE A 249 -27.01 -9.70 54.50
N ARG A 250 -25.83 -9.16 54.78
CA ARG A 250 -25.37 -8.84 56.14
C ARG A 250 -26.22 -7.77 56.82
N LEU A 251 -26.65 -6.75 56.08
CA LEU A 251 -27.60 -5.75 56.58
C LEU A 251 -28.92 -6.37 57.01
N LYS A 252 -29.45 -7.34 56.24
CA LYS A 252 -30.67 -8.07 56.61
C LYS A 252 -30.50 -8.99 57.81
N SER A 253 -29.29 -9.52 58.03
CA SER A 253 -28.97 -10.37 59.19
C SER A 253 -28.54 -9.58 60.44
N LEU A 254 -28.65 -8.24 60.43
CA LEU A 254 -28.21 -7.34 61.51
C LEU A 254 -26.70 -7.40 61.80
N GLN A 255 -25.89 -7.92 60.88
CA GLN A 255 -24.43 -7.98 60.98
C GLN A 255 -23.79 -6.78 60.26
N LEU A 256 -23.94 -5.57 60.82
CA LEU A 256 -23.54 -4.32 60.18
C LEU A 256 -22.03 -4.20 59.92
N ASP A 257 -21.20 -4.84 60.74
CA ASP A 257 -19.75 -4.82 60.61
C ASP A 257 -19.18 -6.25 60.73
N PRO A 258 -18.03 -6.53 60.10
CA PRO A 258 -17.35 -5.70 59.08
C PRO A 258 -18.14 -5.64 57.75
N LEU A 259 -17.85 -4.65 56.89
CA LEU A 259 -18.42 -4.52 55.53
C LEU A 259 -17.53 -5.24 54.51
N CYS A 260 -18.13 -5.85 53.50
CA CYS A 260 -17.40 -6.40 52.36
C CYS A 260 -16.84 -5.25 51.53
N ILE A 261 -15.52 -5.25 51.33
CA ILE A 261 -14.79 -4.22 50.59
C ILE A 261 -14.32 -4.71 49.22
N SER A 262 -14.11 -6.02 49.06
CA SER A 262 -13.72 -6.62 47.78
C SER A 262 -14.10 -8.09 47.73
N VAL A 263 -14.20 -8.64 46.52
CA VAL A 263 -14.33 -10.07 46.27
C VAL A 263 -13.12 -10.49 45.44
N GLN A 264 -12.40 -11.50 45.91
CA GLN A 264 -11.16 -12.03 45.33
C GLN A 264 -11.30 -13.52 45.03
N ASP A 265 -10.31 -14.10 44.36
CA ASP A 265 -10.24 -15.54 44.05
C ASP A 265 -11.50 -16.09 43.37
N LEU A 266 -12.02 -15.37 42.38
CA LEU A 266 -13.17 -15.79 41.59
C LEU A 266 -12.79 -17.01 40.72
N GLU A 267 -13.17 -18.20 41.17
CA GLU A 267 -12.96 -19.47 40.46
C GLU A 267 -14.28 -19.96 39.84
N LYS A 268 -14.24 -20.24 38.53
CA LYS A 268 -15.41 -20.75 37.81
C LYS A 268 -15.54 -22.27 37.99
N LEU A 269 -16.66 -22.73 38.53
CA LEU A 269 -16.93 -24.17 38.75
C LEU A 269 -17.65 -24.79 37.56
N ASN A 270 -18.65 -24.09 37.03
CA ASN A 270 -19.41 -24.48 35.86
C ASN A 270 -19.90 -23.23 35.11
N GLU A 271 -20.80 -23.38 34.14
CA GLU A 271 -21.23 -22.27 33.28
C GLU A 271 -21.86 -21.10 34.05
N THR A 272 -22.50 -21.34 35.19
CA THR A 272 -23.22 -20.32 35.97
C THR A 272 -22.68 -20.12 37.39
N ASN A 273 -21.92 -21.08 37.92
CA ASN A 273 -21.48 -21.08 39.32
C ASN A 273 -20.01 -20.73 39.48
N TYR A 274 -19.74 -19.90 40.48
CA TYR A 274 -18.41 -19.44 40.87
C TYR A 274 -18.20 -19.61 42.38
N HIS A 275 -16.98 -19.93 42.77
CA HIS A 275 -16.49 -19.74 44.14
C HIS A 275 -15.68 -18.45 44.20
N ALA A 276 -15.77 -17.74 45.31
CA ALA A 276 -14.96 -16.56 45.55
C ALA A 276 -14.78 -16.33 47.05
N VAL A 277 -13.88 -15.42 47.40
CA VAL A 277 -13.64 -15.00 48.78
C VAL A 277 -14.04 -13.54 48.93
N ALA A 278 -15.05 -13.28 49.76
CA ALA A 278 -15.41 -11.93 50.15
C ALA A 278 -14.44 -11.46 51.24
N VAL A 279 -13.68 -10.41 50.96
CA VAL A 279 -12.76 -9.77 51.90
C VAL A 279 -13.48 -8.62 52.59
N MET A 280 -13.49 -8.67 53.91
CA MET A 280 -14.18 -7.73 54.77
C MET A 280 -13.25 -6.61 55.24
N SER A 281 -13.82 -5.52 55.77
CA SER A 281 -13.07 -4.33 56.19
C SER A 281 -12.07 -4.59 57.33
N ASP A 282 -12.27 -5.65 58.10
CA ASP A 282 -11.35 -6.12 59.15
C ASP A 282 -10.36 -7.19 58.65
N GLN A 283 -10.26 -7.37 57.32
CA GLN A 283 -9.46 -8.41 56.65
C GLN A 283 -9.94 -9.84 56.90
N THR A 284 -11.16 -10.05 57.43
CA THR A 284 -11.74 -11.39 57.46
C THR A 284 -12.14 -11.84 56.06
N GLU A 285 -11.92 -13.12 55.79
CA GLU A 285 -12.23 -13.77 54.52
C GLU A 285 -13.45 -14.65 54.72
N LEU A 286 -14.45 -14.46 53.86
CA LEU A 286 -15.69 -15.25 53.86
C LEU A 286 -15.82 -15.97 52.52
N PRO A 287 -15.82 -17.31 52.50
CA PRO A 287 -16.05 -18.05 51.28
C PRO A 287 -17.51 -17.85 50.84
N ILE A 288 -17.69 -17.51 49.57
CA ILE A 288 -18.99 -17.30 48.95
C ILE A 288 -19.15 -18.16 47.70
N SER A 289 -20.40 -18.53 47.42
CA SER A 289 -20.80 -19.13 46.15
C SER A 289 -21.69 -18.14 45.41
N ILE A 290 -21.41 -17.95 44.12
CA ILE A 290 -22.11 -17.01 43.25
C ILE A 290 -22.71 -17.80 42.09
N ASP A 291 -24.02 -17.71 41.89
CA ASP A 291 -24.73 -18.30 40.76
C ASP A 291 -25.30 -17.19 39.86
N VAL A 292 -25.00 -17.26 38.56
CA VAL A 292 -25.34 -16.26 37.55
C VAL A 292 -26.14 -16.91 36.42
N ASP A 293 -27.47 -16.80 36.49
CA ASP A 293 -28.39 -17.38 35.50
C ASP A 293 -28.82 -16.35 34.43
N GLY A 294 -27.84 -15.67 33.83
CA GLY A 294 -27.99 -14.72 32.71
C GLY A 294 -28.83 -13.45 32.96
N VAL A 295 -29.71 -13.44 33.97
CA VAL A 295 -30.69 -12.40 34.29
C VAL A 295 -30.61 -12.02 35.78
N GLN A 296 -30.27 -12.97 36.65
CA GLN A 296 -30.19 -12.77 38.09
C GLN A 296 -28.87 -13.33 38.63
N MET A 297 -28.38 -12.69 39.68
CA MET A 297 -27.21 -13.13 40.44
C MET A 297 -27.64 -13.46 41.85
N PHE A 298 -27.26 -14.64 42.31
CA PHE A 298 -27.45 -15.09 43.68
C PHE A 298 -26.10 -15.25 44.35
N VAL A 299 -25.99 -14.77 45.59
CA VAL A 299 -24.79 -14.94 46.42
C VAL A 299 -25.17 -15.64 47.69
N GLN A 300 -24.44 -16.70 48.02
CA GLN A 300 -24.59 -17.47 49.25
C GLN A 300 -23.27 -17.47 50.01
N ILE A 301 -23.31 -17.19 51.32
CA ILE A 301 -22.16 -17.36 52.21
C ILE A 301 -22.05 -18.85 52.51
N VAL A 302 -20.88 -19.43 52.23
CA VAL A 302 -20.57 -20.82 52.54
C VAL A 302 -20.05 -20.85 53.98
N GLU A 303 -20.70 -21.60 54.87
CA GLU A 303 -20.14 -21.83 56.20
C GLU A 303 -18.94 -22.77 56.06
N SER A 304 -17.78 -22.35 56.57
CA SER A 304 -16.63 -23.25 56.69
C SER A 304 -16.94 -24.26 57.79
N GLU A 305 -17.09 -25.54 57.43
CA GLU A 305 -17.11 -26.66 58.40
C GLU A 305 -15.81 -26.74 59.21
#